data_AF-G8X9S3-F1
#
_entry.id   AF-G8X9S3-F1
#
_cell.length_a   1.000
_cell.length_b   1.000
_cell.length_c   1.000
_cell.angle_alpha   90.00
_cell.angle_beta   90.00
_cell.angle_gamma   90.00
#
_symmetry.space_group_name_H-M   'P 1'
#
loop_
_entity.id
_entity.type
_entity.pdbx_description
1 polymer ?
#
loop_
_entity_poly.entity_id
_entity_poly.type
_entity_poly.pdbx_seq_one_letter_code
_entity_poly.pdbx_strand_id
1 'polypeptide(L)'
;MKKTVNILEKIPNYVFWDLDVTKLNIHKDSDVIISRILMFSDFSNYSDNILFLESLYTEETIKRVIIASTERISDEICSLTSKRYNTPIKSKFNKYVYL
;
A
#
# COMPACT_ATOMS: atom_id res chain seq x y z
N MET A 1 2.65 7.17 -31.46
CA MET A 1 1.91 7.35 -30.18
C MET A 1 2.92 7.25 -29.04
N LYS A 2 3.06 8.29 -28.21
CA LYS A 2 3.82 8.16 -26.94
C LYS A 2 3.04 7.18 -26.07
N LYS A 3 3.64 6.04 -25.73
CA LYS A 3 3.10 5.15 -24.69
C LYS A 3 2.99 5.99 -23.41
N THR A 4 1.79 6.22 -22.93
CA THR A 4 1.56 6.70 -21.57
C THR A 4 2.09 5.59 -20.67
N VAL A 5 3.28 5.79 -20.09
CA VAL A 5 3.86 4.80 -19.17
C VAL A 5 2.95 4.72 -17.97
N ASN A 6 2.38 3.55 -17.71
CA ASN A 6 1.61 3.34 -16.50
C ASN A 6 2.60 3.37 -15.33
N ILE A 7 2.43 4.32 -14.41
CA ILE A 7 3.38 4.52 -13.31
C ILE A 7 3.52 3.27 -12.42
N LEU A 8 2.51 2.39 -12.43
CA LEU A 8 2.52 1.11 -11.73
C LEU A 8 3.47 0.08 -12.36
N GLU A 9 3.90 0.25 -13.62
CA GLU A 9 4.92 -0.62 -14.26
C GLU A 9 6.28 -0.52 -13.57
N LYS A 10 6.49 0.50 -12.71
CA LYS A 10 7.69 0.63 -11.88
C LYS A 10 7.67 -0.27 -10.64
N ILE A 11 6.50 -0.83 -10.31
CA ILE A 11 6.33 -1.73 -9.16
C ILE A 11 6.59 -3.17 -9.63
N PRO A 12 7.28 -4.00 -8.83
CA PRO A 12 7.50 -5.39 -9.18
C PRO A 12 6.20 -6.15 -9.48
N ASN A 13 6.19 -6.94 -10.56
CA ASN A 13 5.01 -7.66 -11.02
C ASN A 13 4.35 -8.55 -9.95
N TYR A 14 5.13 -9.06 -8.99
CA TYR A 14 4.58 -9.91 -7.93
C TYR A 14 3.60 -9.18 -6.99
N VAL A 15 3.65 -7.85 -6.92
CA VAL A 15 2.72 -7.05 -6.10
C VAL A 15 1.29 -7.15 -6.64
N PHE A 16 1.16 -7.34 -7.95
CA PHE A 16 -0.10 -7.39 -8.69
C PHE A 16 -0.19 -8.68 -9.51
N TRP A 17 0.35 -9.80 -9.01
CA TRP A 17 0.51 -11.06 -9.77
C TRP A 17 -0.80 -11.61 -10.36
N ASP A 18 -1.94 -11.27 -9.76
CA ASP A 18 -3.30 -11.64 -10.15
C ASP A 18 -4.08 -10.53 -10.87
N LEU A 19 -3.47 -9.36 -11.09
CA LEU A 19 -4.11 -8.18 -11.65
C LEU A 19 -3.41 -7.68 -12.91
N ASP A 20 -4.21 -7.27 -13.91
CA ASP A 20 -3.69 -6.60 -15.09
C ASP A 20 -3.43 -5.12 -14.77
N VAL A 21 -2.18 -4.80 -14.44
CA VAL A 21 -1.76 -3.44 -14.06
C VAL A 21 -2.08 -2.41 -15.13
N THR A 22 -2.14 -2.79 -16.41
CA THR A 22 -2.44 -1.87 -17.52
C THR A 22 -3.89 -1.36 -17.49
N LYS A 23 -4.77 -2.06 -16.77
CA LYS A 23 -6.17 -1.71 -16.60
C LYS A 23 -6.46 -0.97 -15.28
N LEU A 24 -5.49 -0.92 -14.37
CA LEU A 24 -5.66 -0.20 -13.10
C LEU A 24 -5.64 1.31 -13.33
N ASN A 25 -6.63 1.98 -12.77
CA ASN A 25 -6.71 3.42 -12.69
C ASN A 25 -6.23 3.87 -11.32
N ILE A 26 -5.15 4.65 -11.28
CA ILE A 26 -4.53 5.09 -10.02
C ILE A 26 -5.52 5.78 -9.06
N HIS A 27 -6.52 6.51 -9.54
CA HIS A 27 -7.45 7.20 -8.66
C HIS A 27 -8.63 6.33 -8.22
N LYS A 28 -9.20 5.53 -9.14
CA LYS A 28 -10.37 4.69 -8.84
C LYS A 28 -10.01 3.44 -8.06
N ASP A 29 -8.81 2.91 -8.29
CA ASP A 29 -8.33 1.64 -7.72
C ASP A 29 -7.33 1.88 -6.58
N SER A 30 -7.34 3.06 -5.97
CA SER A 30 -6.41 3.46 -4.90
C SER A 30 -6.36 2.45 -3.76
N ASP A 31 -7.52 1.89 -3.40
CA ASP A 31 -7.66 0.98 -2.26
C ASP A 31 -6.86 -0.31 -2.49
N VAL A 32 -6.96 -0.89 -3.69
CA VAL A 32 -6.19 -2.08 -4.09
C VAL A 32 -4.71 -1.75 -4.24
N ILE A 33 -4.38 -0.62 -4.88
CA ILE A 33 -2.98 -0.23 -5.12
C ILE A 33 -2.24 -0.01 -3.81
N ILE A 34 -2.78 0.82 -2.91
CA ILE A 34 -2.18 1.11 -1.60
C ILE A 34 -2.08 -0.18 -0.78
N SER A 35 -3.15 -0.97 -0.72
CA SER A 35 -3.16 -2.19 0.10
C SER A 35 -2.12 -3.21 -0.38
N ARG A 36 -2.01 -3.45 -1.70
CA ARG A 36 -1.05 -4.41 -2.26
C ARG A 36 0.39 -3.96 -2.06
N ILE A 37 0.70 -2.70 -2.35
CA ILE A 37 2.07 -2.17 -2.15
C ILE A 37 2.47 -2.30 -0.68
N LEU A 38 1.60 -1.95 0.27
CA LEU A 38 1.90 -2.05 1.70
C LEU A 38 1.92 -3.50 2.22
N MET A 39 1.11 -4.40 1.66
CA MET A 39 1.12 -5.83 1.99
C MET A 39 2.46 -6.48 1.64
N PHE A 40 3.04 -6.11 0.50
CA PHE A 40 4.32 -6.62 0.03
C PHE A 40 5.52 -5.77 0.46
N SER A 41 5.30 -4.76 1.30
CA SER A 41 6.37 -3.99 1.90
C SER A 41 6.97 -4.70 3.12
N ASP A 42 8.24 -4.41 3.38
CA ASP A 42 8.96 -4.74 4.60
C ASP A 42 9.82 -3.55 5.05
N PHE A 43 10.55 -3.69 6.15
CA PHE A 43 11.45 -2.64 6.63
C PHE A 43 12.44 -2.12 5.56
N SER A 44 12.92 -2.98 4.66
CA SER A 44 13.97 -2.63 3.69
C SER A 44 13.47 -1.75 2.55
N ASN A 45 12.20 -1.89 2.17
CA ASN A 45 11.61 -1.19 1.02
C ASN A 45 10.45 -0.26 1.38
N TYR A 46 10.04 -0.23 2.65
CA TYR A 46 8.93 0.60 3.13
C TYR A 46 9.09 2.07 2.75
N SER A 47 10.29 2.64 2.92
CA SER A 47 10.55 4.06 2.66
C SER A 47 10.28 4.42 1.20
N ASP A 48 10.74 3.60 0.26
CA ASP A 48 10.55 3.86 -1.17
C ASP A 48 9.08 3.66 -1.57
N ASN A 49 8.46 2.60 -1.05
CA ASN A 49 7.06 2.29 -1.31
C ASN A 49 6.11 3.37 -0.76
N ILE A 50 6.35 3.87 0.46
CA ILE A 50 5.47 4.90 1.05
C ILE A 50 5.66 6.25 0.35
N LEU A 51 6.87 6.63 -0.03
CA LEU A 51 7.13 7.84 -0.82
C LEU A 51 6.47 7.77 -2.19
N PHE A 52 6.50 6.60 -2.83
CA PHE A 52 5.77 6.36 -4.06
C PHE A 52 4.26 6.58 -3.88
N LEU A 53 3.67 5.99 -2.84
CA LEU A 53 2.25 6.15 -2.55
C LEU A 53 1.88 7.61 -2.25
N GLU A 54 2.71 8.33 -1.51
CA GLU A 54 2.49 9.75 -1.19
C GLU A 54 2.62 10.67 -2.39
N SER A 55 3.38 10.27 -3.42
CA SER A 55 3.41 10.99 -4.69
C SER A 55 2.08 10.89 -5.46
N LEU A 56 1.23 9.93 -5.11
CA LEU A 56 -0.04 9.64 -5.79
C LEU A 56 -1.28 9.97 -4.94
N TYR A 57 -1.17 9.85 -3.61
CA TYR A 57 -2.29 9.88 -2.69
C TYR A 57 -2.00 10.75 -1.48
N THR A 58 -3.06 11.35 -0.93
CA THR A 58 -2.95 12.07 0.34
C THR A 58 -2.69 11.11 1.49
N GLU A 59 -2.02 11.60 2.53
CA GLU A 59 -1.85 10.87 3.80
C GLU A 59 -3.19 10.33 4.33
N GLU A 60 -4.25 11.14 4.29
CA GLU A 60 -5.58 10.73 4.73
C GLU A 60 -6.13 9.53 3.94
N THR A 61 -5.91 9.52 2.62
CA THR A 61 -6.32 8.41 1.76
C THR A 61 -5.55 7.13 2.12
N ILE A 62 -4.23 7.22 2.29
CA ILE A 62 -3.39 6.08 2.68
C ILE A 62 -3.83 5.52 4.03
N LYS A 63 -4.01 6.39 5.04
CA LYS A 63 -4.49 5.99 6.37
C LYS A 63 -5.85 5.30 6.31
N ARG A 64 -6.81 5.89 5.58
CA ARG A 64 -8.15 5.32 5.39
C ARG A 64 -8.07 3.91 4.79
N VAL A 65 -7.25 3.73 3.75
CA VAL A 65 -7.08 2.44 3.10
C VAL A 65 -6.47 1.42 4.05
N ILE A 66 -5.40 1.74 4.78
CA ILE A 66 -4.78 0.80 5.73
C ILE A 66 -5.80 0.31 6.76
N ILE A 67 -6.63 1.21 7.29
CA ILE A 67 -7.65 0.88 8.30
C ILE A 67 -8.78 0.01 7.71
N ALA A 68 -9.22 0.33 6.48
CA ALA A 68 -10.33 -0.37 5.83
C ALA A 68 -9.92 -1.71 5.19
N SER A 69 -8.65 -1.86 4.83
CA SER A 69 -8.14 -2.95 4.00
C SER A 69 -8.46 -4.34 4.57
N THR A 70 -8.68 -5.28 3.66
CA THR A 70 -8.75 -6.72 3.94
C THR A 70 -7.45 -7.44 3.63
N GLU A 71 -6.46 -6.74 3.07
CA GLU A 71 -5.13 -7.29 2.81
C GLU A 71 -4.31 -7.38 4.10
N ARG A 72 -3.42 -8.37 4.18
CA ARG A 72 -2.58 -8.60 5.37
C ARG A 72 -1.38 -7.65 5.42
N ILE A 73 -1.64 -6.38 5.70
CA ILE A 73 -0.60 -5.41 6.01
C ILE A 73 0.00 -5.76 7.38
N SER A 74 1.32 -5.98 7.41
CA SER A 74 2.01 -6.45 8.61
C SER A 74 2.01 -5.40 9.74
N ASP A 75 2.10 -5.87 10.98
CA ASP A 75 2.22 -4.98 12.14
C ASP A 75 3.44 -4.04 12.05
N GLU A 76 4.52 -4.52 11.42
CA GLU A 76 5.71 -3.72 11.15
C GLU A 76 5.38 -2.52 10.25
N ILE A 77 4.71 -2.75 9.12
CA ILE A 77 4.32 -1.68 8.19
C ILE A 77 3.32 -0.71 8.84
N CYS A 78 2.35 -1.21 9.61
CA CYS A 78 1.45 -0.36 10.39
C CYS A 78 2.21 0.49 11.43
N SER A 79 3.23 -0.06 12.10
CA SER A 79 4.06 0.66 13.06
C SER A 79 4.90 1.75 12.39
N LEU A 80 5.56 1.43 11.28
CA LEU A 80 6.34 2.39 10.49
C LEU A 80 5.46 3.54 10.00
N THR A 81 4.27 3.21 9.49
CA THR A 81 3.30 4.22 9.03
C THR A 81 2.76 5.07 10.17
N SER A 82 2.54 4.47 11.35
CA SER A 82 2.14 5.23 12.54
C SER A 82 3.16 6.28 12.92
N LYS A 83 4.45 5.91 12.88
CA LYS A 83 5.56 6.83 13.16
C LYS A 83 5.65 7.92 12.11
N ARG A 84 5.53 7.57 10.83
CA ARG A 84 5.62 8.50 9.71
C ARG A 84 4.55 9.59 9.77
N TYR A 85 3.32 9.23 10.12
CA TYR A 85 2.17 10.14 10.16
C TYR A 85 1.83 10.66 11.56
N ASN A 86 2.67 10.36 12.56
CA ASN A 86 2.43 10.71 13.95
C ASN A 86 0.98 10.40 14.41
N THR A 87 0.42 9.29 13.92
CA THR A 87 -0.99 8.91 14.10
C THR A 87 -1.05 7.42 14.38
N PRO A 88 -1.80 6.93 15.39
CA PRO A 88 -1.90 5.50 15.64
C PRO A 88 -2.55 4.75 14.47
N ILE A 89 -1.85 3.76 13.92
CA ILE A 89 -2.32 2.81 12.91
C ILE A 89 -2.07 1.41 13.43
N LYS A 90 -3.11 0.58 13.43
CA LYS A 90 -3.04 -0.82 13.88
C LYS A 90 -3.43 -1.74 12.75
N SER A 91 -2.75 -2.89 12.62
CA SER A 91 -3.17 -3.91 11.68
C SER A 91 -4.54 -4.45 12.08
N LYS A 92 -5.38 -4.69 11.07
CA LYS A 92 -6.66 -5.38 11.24
C LYS A 92 -6.47 -6.85 11.64
N PHE A 93 -5.34 -7.44 11.28
CA PHE A 93 -5.02 -8.86 11.50
C PHE A 93 -4.01 -9.03 12.64
N ASN A 94 -4.20 -8.30 13.74
CA ASN A 94 -3.31 -8.35 14.91
C ASN A 94 -3.14 -9.79 15.41
N LYS A 95 -1.90 -10.16 15.71
CA LYS A 95 -1.39 -11.51 15.99
C LYS A 95 -1.92 -12.16 17.29
N TYR A 96 -2.96 -11.62 17.91
CA TYR A 96 -3.52 -12.14 19.18
C TYR A 96 -4.97 -12.60 19.02
N VAL A 97 -5.17 -13.77 18.40
CA VAL A 97 -6.31 -14.66 18.71
C VAL A 97 -5.81 -16.11 18.68
N TYR A 98 -5.01 -16.46 19.68
CA TYR A 98 -4.99 -17.82 20.23
C TYR A 98 -5.15 -17.63 21.74
N LEU A 99 -6.40 -17.73 22.21
CA LEU A 99 -6.74 -17.91 23.63
C LEU A 99 -6.40 -19.34 24.05
#